data_AF-A0A966YA23-F1
#
_entry.id   AF-A0A966YA23-F1
#
_cell.length_a   1.000
_cell.length_b   1.000
_cell.length_c   1.000
_cell.angle_alpha   90.00
_cell.angle_beta   90.00
_cell.angle_gamma   90.00
#
_symmetry.space_group_name_H-M   'P 1'
#
loop_
_entity.id
_entity.type
_entity.pdbx_description
1 polymer ?
#
loop_
_entity_poly.entity_id
_entity_poly.type
_entity_poly.pdbx_seq_one_letter_code
_entity_poly.pdbx_strand_id
1 'polypeptide(L)'
;KSIGVLNKSIIKIFFLVGVIIGSTATFFGIVIGITFSYYVENLRVFLSETFDLTLFPEEIYFLSTMPSEINFNSIFLISICSIFITILVSIFPAVKAAKLDPVKSLKYE
;
A
#
# COMPACT_ATOMS: atom_id res chain seq x y z
N LYS A 1 -17.71 21.80 -10.58
CA LYS A 1 -17.54 22.86 -11.60
C LYS A 1 -18.88 23.44 -12.04
N SER A 2 -19.83 22.61 -12.47
CA SER A 2 -21.21 23.00 -12.80
C SER A 2 -21.92 23.78 -11.68
N ILE A 3 -21.61 23.48 -10.40
CA ILE A 3 -22.14 24.18 -9.21
C ILE A 3 -21.14 25.23 -8.65
N GLY A 4 -20.28 25.84 -9.48
CA GLY A 4 -19.42 26.97 -9.07
C GLY A 4 -18.11 26.64 -8.32
N VAL A 5 -17.76 25.36 -8.17
CA VAL A 5 -16.50 24.95 -7.50
C VAL A 5 -15.26 25.28 -8.36
N LEU A 6 -14.27 25.98 -7.78
CA LEU A 6 -12.97 26.30 -8.41
C LEU A 6 -12.10 25.05 -8.64
N ASN A 7 -11.30 25.07 -9.71
CA ASN A 7 -10.33 24.02 -10.05
C ASN A 7 -9.35 23.73 -8.92
N LYS A 8 -8.91 24.77 -8.19
CA LYS A 8 -7.99 24.65 -7.06
C LYS A 8 -8.59 23.84 -5.90
N SER A 9 -9.91 23.93 -5.70
CA SER A 9 -10.62 23.16 -4.67
C SER A 9 -10.73 21.69 -5.06
N ILE A 10 -10.94 21.38 -6.34
CA ILE A 10 -10.98 20.00 -6.85
C ILE A 10 -9.63 19.31 -6.62
N ILE A 11 -8.53 19.99 -6.95
CA ILE A 11 -7.18 19.46 -6.74
C ILE A 11 -6.91 19.19 -5.26
N LYS A 12 -7.33 20.11 -4.35
CA LYS A 12 -7.20 19.90 -2.90
C LYS A 12 -7.98 18.69 -2.40
N ILE A 13 -9.21 18.47 -2.88
CA ILE A 13 -10.04 17.34 -2.45
C ILE A 13 -9.37 16.03 -2.86
N PHE A 14 -8.96 15.89 -4.12
CA PHE A 14 -8.28 14.68 -4.59
C PHE A 14 -6.96 14.43 -3.87
N PHE A 15 -6.19 15.48 -3.59
CA PHE A 15 -4.98 15.37 -2.79
C PHE A 15 -5.27 14.86 -1.37
N LEU A 16 -6.26 15.45 -0.68
CA LEU A 16 -6.63 15.04 0.68
C LEU A 16 -7.09 13.58 0.73
N VAL A 17 -7.94 13.18 -0.23
CA VAL A 17 -8.39 11.79 -0.36
C VAL A 17 -7.21 10.86 -0.62
N GLY A 18 -6.28 11.23 -1.50
CA GLY A 18 -5.07 10.47 -1.77
C GLY A 18 -4.19 10.29 -0.53
N VAL A 19 -4.00 11.35 0.26
CA VAL A 19 -3.24 11.29 1.52
C VAL A 19 -3.92 10.39 2.54
N ILE A 20 -5.24 10.49 2.70
CA ILE A 20 -6.01 9.67 3.66
C ILE A 20 -5.92 8.19 3.28
N ILE A 21 -6.14 7.85 2.01
CA ILE A 21 -6.06 6.46 1.52
C ILE A 21 -4.62 5.95 1.64
N GLY A 22 -3.63 6.75 1.23
CA GLY A 22 -2.22 6.38 1.33
C GLY A 22 -1.79 6.09 2.76
N SER A 23 -2.05 7.03 3.68
CA SER A 23 -1.68 6.87 5.09
C SER A 23 -2.35 5.66 5.75
N THR A 24 -3.64 5.43 5.49
CA THR A 24 -4.35 4.26 6.04
C THR A 24 -3.82 2.96 5.43
N ALA A 25 -3.61 2.89 4.12
CA ALA A 25 -3.03 1.71 3.46
C ALA A 25 -1.62 1.40 3.98
N THR A 26 -0.75 2.40 4.13
CA THR A 26 0.59 2.23 4.70
C THR A 26 0.52 1.72 6.14
N PHE A 27 -0.35 2.31 6.98
CA PHE A 27 -0.52 1.86 8.37
C PHE A 27 -0.95 0.39 8.45
N PHE A 28 -2.00 0.01 7.72
CA PHE A 28 -2.45 -1.39 7.68
C PHE A 28 -1.39 -2.32 7.10
N GLY A 29 -0.68 -1.90 6.05
CA GLY A 29 0.41 -2.67 5.47
C GLY A 29 1.54 -2.96 6.45
N ILE A 30 1.94 -1.97 7.26
CA ILE A 30 2.95 -2.16 8.31
C ILE A 30 2.46 -3.15 9.36
N VAL A 31 1.24 -2.96 9.87
CA VAL A 31 0.68 -3.83 10.92
C VAL A 31 0.58 -5.27 10.44
N ILE A 32 0.04 -5.48 9.24
CA ILE A 32 -0.08 -6.81 8.62
C ILE A 32 1.31 -7.39 8.36
N GLY A 33 2.24 -6.60 7.80
CA GLY A 33 3.61 -7.05 7.49
C GLY A 33 4.37 -7.48 8.74
N ILE A 34 4.35 -6.67 9.81
CA ILE A 34 5.00 -7.00 11.09
C ILE A 34 4.39 -8.27 11.69
N THR A 35 3.05 -8.36 11.70
CA THR A 35 2.35 -9.54 12.21
C THR A 35 2.74 -10.78 11.42
N PHE A 36 2.76 -10.69 10.09
CA PHE A 36 3.18 -11.79 9.22
C PHE A 36 4.63 -12.20 9.48
N SER A 37 5.56 -11.24 9.58
CA SER A 37 6.95 -11.51 9.91
C SER A 37 7.12 -12.20 11.27
N TYR A 38 6.30 -11.85 12.26
CA TYR A 38 6.34 -12.50 13.58
C TYR A 38 5.89 -13.98 13.52
N TYR A 39 4.89 -14.28 12.70
CA TYR A 39 4.32 -15.63 12.57
C TYR A 39 4.88 -16.44 11.40
N VAL A 40 5.93 -15.96 10.71
CA VAL A 40 6.42 -16.57 9.48
C VAL A 40 6.89 -18.02 9.69
N GLU A 41 7.52 -18.30 10.83
CA GLU A 41 7.97 -19.64 11.21
C GLU A 41 6.79 -20.57 11.49
N ASN A 42 5.79 -20.10 12.23
CA ASN A 42 4.57 -20.87 12.49
C ASN A 42 3.81 -21.19 11.19
N LEU A 43 3.79 -20.24 10.24
CA LEU A 43 3.25 -20.44 8.90
C LEU A 43 4.04 -21.50 8.11
N ARG A 44 5.38 -21.48 8.19
CA ARG A 44 6.23 -22.51 7.58
C ARG A 44 5.88 -23.89 8.11
N VAL A 45 5.85 -24.06 9.43
CA VAL A 45 5.54 -25.35 10.08
C VAL A 45 4.14 -25.81 9.70
N PHE A 46 3.14 -24.94 9.80
CA PHE A 46 1.75 -25.25 9.43
C PHE A 46 1.64 -25.74 7.97
N LEU A 47 2.31 -25.07 7.03
CA LEU A 47 2.34 -25.51 5.63
C LEU A 47 3.09 -26.84 5.48
N SER A 48 4.20 -27.03 6.19
CA SER A 48 5.01 -28.25 6.12
C SER A 48 4.20 -29.46 6.59
N GLU A 49 3.44 -29.33 7.68
CA GLU A 49 2.55 -30.35 8.23
C GLU A 49 1.32 -30.59 7.33
N THR A 50 0.75 -29.54 6.74
CA THR A 50 -0.44 -29.67 5.89
C THR A 50 -0.14 -30.38 4.56
N PHE A 51 1.06 -30.17 4.02
CA PHE A 51 1.47 -30.73 2.73
C PHE A 51 2.35 -31.98 2.84
N ASP A 52 2.68 -32.46 4.05
CA ASP A 52 3.60 -33.58 4.30
C ASP A 52 4.96 -33.43 3.58
N LEU A 53 5.44 -32.19 3.44
CA LEU A 53 6.68 -31.86 2.75
C LEU A 53 7.55 -31.00 3.66
N THR A 54 8.85 -31.30 3.73
CA THR A 54 9.82 -30.47 4.46
C THR A 54 10.08 -29.19 3.68
N LEU A 55 9.41 -28.10 4.05
CA LEU A 55 9.63 -26.78 3.48
C LEU A 55 10.97 -26.23 3.99
N PHE A 56 11.94 -26.09 3.09
CA PHE A 56 13.34 -25.71 3.36
C PHE A 56 14.12 -26.77 4.17
N PRO A 57 14.58 -27.86 3.53
CA PRO A 57 15.37 -28.88 4.20
C PRO A 57 16.66 -28.29 4.79
N GLU A 58 16.90 -28.54 6.08
CA GLU A 58 18.06 -28.02 6.81
C GLU A 58 19.39 -28.47 6.19
N GLU A 59 19.41 -29.64 5.56
CA GLU A 59 20.58 -30.23 4.91
C GLU A 59 21.08 -29.42 3.70
N ILE A 60 20.16 -28.71 3.03
CA ILE A 60 20.43 -27.93 1.82
C ILE A 60 20.65 -26.46 2.18
N TYR A 61 19.83 -25.95 3.10
CA TYR A 61 19.83 -24.53 3.46
C TYR A 61 20.63 -24.20 4.73
N PHE A 62 21.06 -25.21 5.49
CA PHE A 62 21.75 -25.07 6.78
C PHE A 62 21.01 -24.18 7.80
N LEU A 63 19.68 -24.11 7.68
CA LEU A 63 18.79 -23.31 8.52
C LEU A 63 17.78 -24.21 9.20
N SER A 64 17.81 -24.28 10.54
CA SER A 64 16.85 -25.07 11.33
C SER A 64 15.49 -24.38 11.49
N THR A 65 15.51 -23.05 11.54
CA THR A 65 14.32 -22.20 11.64
C THR A 65 14.43 -21.05 10.66
N MET A 66 13.29 -20.52 10.20
CA MET A 66 13.25 -19.34 9.37
C MET A 66 13.55 -18.09 10.21
N PRO A 67 14.73 -17.45 10.04
CA PRO A 67 15.05 -16.26 10.82
C PRO A 67 14.19 -15.09 10.31
N SER A 68 13.55 -14.38 11.24
CA SER A 68 12.76 -13.19 10.95
C SER A 68 13.33 -12.02 11.74
N GLU A 69 14.00 -11.10 11.04
CA GLU A 69 14.54 -9.88 11.64
C GLU A 69 13.73 -8.66 11.21
N ILE A 70 13.14 -7.98 12.19
CA ILE A 70 12.35 -6.78 11.96
C ILE A 70 13.26 -5.55 12.07
N ASN A 71 13.56 -4.94 10.93
CA ASN A 71 14.34 -3.70 10.86
C ASN A 71 13.40 -2.48 10.82
N PHE A 72 13.30 -1.77 11.94
CA PHE A 72 12.47 -0.56 12.05
C PHE A 72 12.89 0.57 11.12
N ASN A 73 14.20 0.71 10.83
CA ASN A 73 14.69 1.75 9.91
C ASN A 73 14.19 1.48 8.49
N SER A 74 14.22 0.21 8.06
CA SER A 74 13.68 -0.20 6.76
C SER A 74 12.17 0.06 6.69
N ILE A 75 11.42 -0.29 7.74
CA ILE A 75 9.97 -0.05 7.80
C ILE A 75 9.66 1.45 7.69
N PHE A 76 10.39 2.29 8.44
CA PHE A 76 10.21 3.73 8.40
C PHE A 76 10.50 4.32 7.01
N LEU A 77 11.61 3.91 6.38
CA LEU A 77 11.98 4.35 5.04
C LEU A 77 10.91 3.94 4.00
N ILE A 78 10.48 2.68 4.03
CA ILE A 78 9.44 2.16 3.14
C ILE A 78 8.12 2.91 3.34
N SER A 79 7.78 3.25 4.59
CA SER A 79 6.55 4.01 4.90
C SER A 79 6.56 5.40 4.28
N ILE A 80 7.68 6.12 4.38
CA ILE A 80 7.85 7.43 3.76
C ILE A 80 7.76 7.32 2.24
N CYS A 81 8.47 6.36 1.64
CA CYS A 81 8.43 6.13 0.20
C CYS A 81 7.00 5.79 -0.28
N SER A 82 6.28 4.95 0.45
CA SER A 82 4.90 4.56 0.15
C SER A 82 3.98 5.77 0.11
N ILE A 83 3.98 6.60 1.17
CA ILE A 83 3.15 7.81 1.24
C ILE A 83 3.52 8.79 0.10
N PHE A 84 4.81 8.97 -0.16
CA PHE A 84 5.28 9.86 -1.22
C PHE A 84 4.81 9.41 -2.60
N ILE A 85 4.90 8.11 -2.89
CA ILE A 85 4.41 7.52 -4.15
C ILE A 85 2.90 7.68 -4.26
N THR A 86 2.13 7.41 -3.19
CA THR A 86 0.67 7.57 -3.23
C THR A 86 0.27 9.02 -3.51
N ILE A 87 0.98 9.99 -2.92
CA ILE A 87 0.76 11.41 -3.19
C ILE A 87 1.05 11.71 -4.67
N LEU A 88 2.18 11.27 -5.22
CA LEU A 88 2.53 11.48 -6.62
C LEU A 88 1.48 10.90 -7.57
N VAL A 89 1.04 9.67 -7.30
CA VAL A 89 0.01 9.00 -8.11
C VAL A 89 -1.33 9.73 -8.03
N SER A 90 -1.70 10.29 -6.87
CA SER A 90 -2.96 11.04 -6.68
C SER A 90 -3.04 12.36 -7.46
N ILE A 91 -1.89 12.95 -7.83
CA ILE A 91 -1.84 14.21 -8.58
C ILE A 91 -2.35 14.04 -10.01
N PHE A 92 -2.05 12.90 -10.66
CA PHE A 92 -2.50 12.64 -12.03
C PHE A 92 -4.03 12.70 -12.20
N PRO A 93 -4.85 11.93 -11.45
CA PRO A 93 -6.30 12.01 -11.54
C PRO A 93 -6.83 13.36 -11.08
N ALA A 94 -6.20 14.03 -10.10
CA ALA A 94 -6.60 15.37 -9.65
C ALA A 94 -6.52 16.40 -10.78
N VAL A 95 -5.41 16.41 -11.54
CA VAL A 95 -5.23 17.31 -12.68
C VAL A 95 -6.18 16.95 -13.82
N LYS A 96 -6.37 15.65 -14.09
CA LYS A 96 -7.30 15.19 -15.12
C LYS A 96 -8.73 15.61 -14.81
N ALA A 97 -9.19 15.43 -13.56
CA ALA A 97 -10.52 15.85 -13.11
C ALA A 97 -10.69 17.38 -13.16
N ALA A 98 -9.67 18.14 -12.79
CA ALA A 98 -9.69 19.60 -12.84
C ALA A 98 -9.72 20.17 -14.26
N LYS A 99 -9.33 19.41 -15.30
CA LYS A 99 -9.36 19.84 -16.70
C LYS A 99 -10.61 19.40 -17.48
N LEU A 100 -11.47 18.56 -16.91
CA LEU A 100 -12.73 18.16 -17.56
C LEU A 100 -13.66 19.36 -17.76
N ASP A 101 -14.23 19.45 -18.97
CA ASP A 101 -15.11 20.53 -19.39
C ASP A 101 -16.57 20.17 -19.05
N PRO A 102 -17.22 20.85 -18.09
CA PRO A 102 -18.53 20.45 -17.57
C PRO A 102 -19.63 20.47 -18.64
N VAL A 103 -19.50 21.32 -19.66
CA VAL A 103 -20.49 21.43 -20.74
C VAL A 103 -20.45 20.20 -21.65
N LYS A 104 -19.26 19.62 -21.88
CA LYS A 104 -19.16 18.36 -22.63
C LYS A 104 -19.66 17.18 -21.80
N SER A 105 -19.37 17.12 -20.50
CA SER A 105 -19.85 16.03 -19.64
C SER A 105 -21.38 15.94 -19.58
N LEU A 106 -22.09 17.07 -19.46
CA LEU A 106 -23.56 17.11 -19.44
C LEU A 106 -24.21 16.85 -20.81
N LYS A 107 -23.47 16.93 -21.91
CA LYS A 107 -23.99 16.72 -23.27
C LYS A 107 -23.94 15.24 -23.70
N TYR A 108 -23.21 14.41 -22.95
CA TYR A 108 -23.07 12.96 -23.18
C TYR A 108 -23.70 12.11 -22.05
N GLU A 109 -24.40 12.76 -21.11
CA GLU A 109 -25.44 12.15 -20.27
C GLU A 109 -26.80 12.40 -20.91
#